data_AF-A0A0B7FI25-F1
#
_entry.id   AF-A0A0B7FI25-F1
#
_cell.length_a   1.000
_cell.length_b   1.000
_cell.length_c   1.000
_cell.angle_alpha   90.00
_cell.angle_beta   90.00
_cell.angle_gamma   90.00
#
_symmetry.space_group_name_H-M   'P 1'
#
loop_
_entity.id
_entity.type
_entity.pdbx_description
1 polymer ?
#
loop_
_entity_poly.entity_id
_entity_poly.type
_entity_poly.pdbx_seq_one_letter_code
_entity_poly.pdbx_strand_id
1 'polypeptide(L)'
;MIPVRSLALNSVTTVTLGNIIFARRRMPGDMQSIRPLSPLMVYEHPENEWKSLGVVSLTVQTPTSSSFTPRETQPPPPPSRWRTPEFLFYGVAFLIVVPYMVKVPYDISNESNPNFYKILPRLKEGWLFGRHVDNSDAQYRSFRSNIPSLLALSTVHLISGRLYTRIARSISTGPEKSASGDPPAPSRIPFLLVFSLLMLAGLHGTSALKIVAILAANYWISMLKIPALTWVFNGVVLFTSNWYEGFQFGSVHGALASLDGLPGFYPRWHISFNITMLRLLSFNMDYYWASKGTLSTEPSDNMTHKQRISISHPLESYSFTNFLVYALYPALYIAGPIIGFNDFMWQLRRPQRTNGSNRIPFPTAYALRFIACLLTLEIILHMMYVVAIKDARAWHGLSPLQLSMVGFWNLIVVWMKLLIPWRFFRLWALADGIDPPENMVRCMANNYSALGFWRSWHRSYNLWIIRYIYIPLGGSTNVLRNTLIVFSFVALWHDLSFKLLAWGWLVSLFVVPEVLARSIVSRSKFGDRVWYRHACALGGVGNVLLMMGANLVGFVIGLDGMRYFLSELIGSWQGIRFLFAACVCLFIAVQVMFEYREEEARRGIYRRC
;
A
#
# COMPACT_ATOMS: atom_id res chain seq x y z
N MET A 1 -10.64 0.90 -55.78
CA MET A 1 -9.55 1.77 -55.27
C MET A 1 -8.91 1.03 -54.09
N ILE A 2 -7.88 0.16 -54.14
CA ILE A 2 -6.63 -0.02 -54.93
C ILE A 2 -5.79 1.26 -55.00
N PRO A 3 -4.45 1.23 -54.72
CA PRO A 3 -3.51 0.06 -54.71
C PRO A 3 -2.79 -0.17 -53.36
N VAL A 4 -2.38 -1.38 -52.94
CA VAL A 4 -1.57 -2.46 -53.55
C VAL A 4 -0.11 -2.06 -53.85
N ARG A 5 0.83 -2.61 -53.07
CA ARG A 5 2.13 -3.06 -53.58
C ARG A 5 2.34 -4.53 -53.19
N SER A 6 2.61 -5.31 -54.23
CA SER A 6 2.74 -6.76 -54.38
C SER A 6 4.15 -7.24 -53.95
N LEU A 7 4.24 -8.36 -53.22
CA LEU A 7 4.66 -9.71 -53.65
C LEU A 7 6.15 -9.89 -54.00
N ALA A 8 6.79 -10.85 -53.32
CA ALA A 8 7.46 -11.98 -53.97
C ALA A 8 7.65 -13.16 -52.99
N LEU A 9 7.17 -14.32 -53.42
CA LEU A 9 7.31 -15.66 -52.83
C LEU A 9 8.55 -16.38 -53.40
N ASN A 10 8.82 -17.56 -52.82
CA ASN A 10 9.67 -18.69 -53.26
C ASN A 10 11.05 -18.75 -52.59
N SER A 11 11.55 -19.88 -52.07
CA SER A 11 11.13 -21.29 -52.13
C SER A 11 12.01 -22.14 -51.20
N VAL A 12 11.40 -23.14 -50.55
CA VAL A 12 11.85 -24.53 -50.36
C VAL A 12 13.33 -24.82 -50.01
N THR A 13 13.57 -25.40 -48.82
CA THR A 13 14.27 -26.71 -48.73
C THR A 13 14.15 -27.34 -47.32
N THR A 14 13.59 -28.55 -47.31
CA THR A 14 13.63 -29.54 -46.23
C THR A 14 15.01 -30.21 -46.23
N VAL A 15 15.74 -30.22 -45.11
CA VAL A 15 16.79 -31.24 -44.82
C VAL A 15 16.82 -31.54 -43.33
N THR A 16 16.76 -32.82 -43.02
CA THR A 16 16.80 -33.49 -41.73
C THR A 16 18.23 -33.71 -41.21
N LEU A 17 18.36 -33.81 -39.88
CA LEU A 17 19.41 -34.48 -39.08
C LEU A 17 20.88 -34.00 -39.15
N GLY A 18 21.40 -33.61 -37.99
CA GLY A 18 22.84 -33.50 -37.74
C GLY A 18 23.14 -33.18 -36.28
N ASN A 19 23.39 -34.21 -35.47
CA ASN A 19 24.04 -34.10 -34.16
C ASN A 19 25.35 -33.31 -34.31
N ILE A 20 25.46 -32.14 -33.68
CA ILE A 20 26.75 -31.49 -33.42
C ILE A 20 26.84 -31.18 -31.94
N ILE A 21 27.58 -32.07 -31.28
CA ILE A 21 28.20 -31.93 -29.97
C ILE A 21 29.03 -30.64 -30.00
N PHE A 22 28.61 -29.60 -29.30
CA PHE A 22 29.49 -28.47 -28.99
C PHE A 22 30.18 -28.71 -27.65
N ALA A 23 31.48 -28.93 -27.77
CA ALA A 23 32.42 -29.22 -26.71
C ALA A 23 32.36 -28.19 -25.57
N ARG A 24 32.37 -28.72 -24.34
CA ARG A 24 32.75 -28.01 -23.11
C ARG A 24 34.16 -27.44 -23.28
N ARG A 25 34.28 -26.16 -23.62
CA ARG A 25 35.50 -25.39 -23.32
C ARG A 25 35.38 -24.89 -21.87
N ARG A 26 36.12 -25.54 -20.97
CA ARG A 26 36.48 -24.95 -19.67
C ARG A 26 37.40 -23.76 -19.95
N MET A 27 37.02 -22.60 -19.45
CA MET A 27 37.91 -21.46 -19.21
C MET A 27 37.72 -20.97 -17.76
N PRO A 28 38.75 -20.33 -17.18
CA PRO A 28 39.13 -20.50 -15.78
C PRO A 28 38.19 -19.79 -14.80
N GLY A 29 38.13 -20.34 -13.59
CA GLY A 29 37.32 -19.79 -12.50
C GLY A 29 37.79 -18.41 -12.10
N ASP A 30 36.89 -17.41 -12.26
CA ASP A 30 36.75 -16.25 -11.38
C ASP A 30 35.61 -15.33 -11.86
N MET A 31 34.42 -15.91 -12.02
CA MET A 31 33.19 -15.16 -12.34
C MET A 31 31.96 -15.68 -11.58
N GLN A 32 32.16 -16.13 -10.33
CA GLN A 32 31.10 -16.64 -9.43
C GLN A 32 30.72 -15.67 -8.29
N SER A 33 30.89 -14.35 -8.43
CA SER A 33 30.52 -13.40 -7.35
C SER A 33 29.15 -12.72 -7.52
N ILE A 34 28.40 -12.99 -8.60
CA ILE A 34 26.96 -12.67 -8.63
C ILE A 34 26.24 -13.85 -7.96
N ARG A 35 26.15 -13.82 -6.62
CA ARG A 35 25.30 -14.77 -5.91
C ARG A 35 23.86 -14.64 -6.46
N PRO A 36 23.22 -15.73 -6.90
CA PRO A 36 21.79 -15.72 -7.11
C PRO A 36 21.11 -15.36 -5.79
N LEU A 37 20.03 -14.59 -5.84
CA LEU A 37 19.14 -14.35 -4.70
C LEU A 37 18.75 -15.71 -4.11
N SER A 38 19.39 -16.06 -2.99
CA SER A 38 19.24 -17.35 -2.33
C SER A 38 17.78 -17.65 -1.99
N PRO A 39 17.34 -18.92 -2.04
CA PRO A 39 16.01 -19.32 -1.60
C PRO A 39 15.81 -18.90 -0.15
N LEU A 40 14.62 -18.37 0.13
CA LEU A 40 14.18 -18.00 1.46
C LEU A 40 14.24 -19.21 2.40
N MET A 41 15.29 -19.30 3.21
CA MET A 41 15.34 -20.14 4.41
C MET A 41 14.84 -19.36 5.63
N VAL A 42 14.03 -20.03 6.45
CA VAL A 42 13.45 -19.56 7.72
C VAL A 42 14.07 -20.40 8.84
N TYR A 43 14.49 -19.76 9.92
CA TYR A 43 14.74 -20.38 11.22
C TYR A 43 14.01 -19.59 12.31
N GLU A 44 13.58 -20.32 13.35
CA GLU A 44 12.68 -19.89 14.42
C GLU A 44 13.23 -18.79 15.35
N HIS A 45 12.29 -18.19 16.10
CA HIS A 45 12.52 -17.19 17.15
C HIS A 45 13.28 -17.76 18.36
N PRO A 46 14.23 -17.02 18.96
CA PRO A 46 14.39 -17.04 20.41
C PRO A 46 13.35 -16.10 21.01
N GLU A 47 12.68 -16.59 22.06
CA GLU A 47 11.90 -15.79 23.01
C GLU A 47 12.80 -14.71 23.62
N ASN A 48 12.74 -13.49 23.09
CA ASN A 48 13.27 -12.33 23.80
C ASN A 48 12.09 -11.49 24.27
N GLU A 49 11.88 -11.48 25.59
CA GLU A 49 11.05 -10.49 26.28
C GLU A 49 11.50 -9.09 25.86
N TRP A 50 10.66 -8.39 25.09
CA TRP A 50 10.95 -7.04 24.62
C TRP A 50 10.83 -6.02 25.76
N LYS A 51 11.85 -5.92 26.61
CA LYS A 51 11.99 -4.83 27.60
C LYS A 51 12.69 -3.63 26.95
N SER A 52 11.93 -2.69 26.39
CA SER A 52 12.22 -1.24 26.48
C SER A 52 11.14 -0.37 25.82
N LEU A 53 10.67 0.64 26.57
CA LEU A 53 9.92 1.79 26.09
C LEU A 53 10.91 2.75 25.40
N GLY A 54 10.97 2.73 24.07
CA GLY A 54 11.75 3.69 23.28
C GLY A 54 10.99 4.09 22.02
N VAL A 55 11.36 5.20 21.37
CA VAL A 55 10.66 5.73 20.18
C VAL A 55 10.47 4.68 19.07
N VAL A 56 11.41 3.74 18.95
CA VAL A 56 11.32 2.62 18.01
C VAL A 56 10.18 1.64 18.35
N SER A 57 9.87 1.37 19.63
CA SER A 57 8.77 0.47 19.98
C SER A 57 7.39 1.05 19.64
N LEU A 58 7.26 2.38 19.55
CA LEU A 58 6.05 3.09 19.12
C LEU A 58 5.75 2.91 17.62
N THR A 59 6.76 2.59 16.81
CA THR A 59 6.70 2.52 15.33
C THR A 59 6.84 1.10 14.77
N VAL A 60 7.18 0.12 15.62
CA VAL A 60 7.64 -1.21 15.19
C VAL A 60 6.63 -2.35 15.37
N GLN A 61 5.62 -2.20 16.22
CA GLN A 61 4.64 -3.26 16.47
C GLN A 61 3.65 -3.40 15.31
N THR A 62 4.06 -4.15 14.28
CA THR A 62 3.20 -4.74 13.25
C THR A 62 3.67 -6.19 13.05
N PRO A 63 2.85 -7.21 13.40
CA PRO A 63 3.23 -8.63 13.35
C PRO A 63 3.69 -9.12 11.96
N THR A 64 3.32 -8.40 10.90
CA THR A 64 3.64 -8.75 9.51
C THR A 64 5.01 -8.22 9.02
N SER A 65 5.89 -7.74 9.90
CA SER A 65 7.15 -7.06 9.50
C SER A 65 8.45 -7.81 9.78
N SER A 66 8.43 -8.95 10.47
CA SER A 66 9.65 -9.71 10.74
C SER A 66 9.92 -10.69 9.59
N SER A 67 10.63 -10.24 8.55
CA SER A 67 11.48 -11.21 7.84
C SER A 67 12.74 -11.37 8.69
N PHE A 68 12.73 -12.33 9.62
CA PHE A 68 13.95 -12.72 10.33
C PHE A 68 14.91 -13.28 9.28
N THR A 69 16.04 -12.62 9.09
CA THR A 69 17.18 -13.18 8.36
C THR A 69 18.17 -13.57 9.45
N PRO A 70 18.63 -14.83 9.51
CA PRO A 70 19.54 -15.27 10.58
C PRO A 70 20.77 -14.37 10.66
N ARG A 71 21.12 -14.02 11.91
CA ARG A 71 22.25 -13.14 12.28
C ARG A 71 23.59 -13.62 11.71
N GLU A 72 23.70 -14.90 11.37
CA GLU A 72 24.90 -15.54 10.81
C GLU A 72 25.26 -15.07 9.39
N THR A 73 24.35 -14.43 8.65
CA THR A 73 24.58 -14.07 7.24
C THR A 73 24.89 -12.59 7.00
N GLN A 74 24.83 -11.74 8.03
CA GLN A 74 25.15 -10.31 7.90
C GLN A 74 26.22 -9.88 8.90
N PRO A 75 27.16 -9.01 8.48
CA PRO A 75 28.08 -8.40 9.43
C PRO A 75 27.29 -7.67 10.52
N PRO A 76 27.79 -7.66 11.77
CA PRO A 76 27.11 -7.00 12.88
C PRO A 76 26.84 -5.53 12.52
N PRO A 77 25.66 -4.99 12.89
CA PRO A 77 25.35 -3.59 12.63
C PRO A 77 26.37 -2.69 13.33
N PRO A 78 26.75 -1.55 12.72
CA PRO A 78 27.73 -0.63 13.28
C PRO A 78 27.26 -0.06 14.63
N PRO A 79 28.19 0.45 15.46
CA PRO A 79 27.84 1.08 16.73
C PRO A 79 26.94 2.30 16.53
N SER A 80 26.13 2.59 17.54
CA SER A 80 25.20 3.72 17.54
C SER A 80 25.93 5.06 17.38
N ARG A 81 25.48 5.89 16.44
CA ARG A 81 26.04 7.23 16.21
C ARG A 81 25.29 8.34 16.92
N TRP A 82 24.17 8.06 17.59
CA TRP A 82 23.32 9.07 18.23
C TRP A 82 24.05 10.02 19.21
N ARG A 83 25.14 9.55 19.83
CA ARG A 83 25.95 10.32 20.79
C ARG A 83 27.21 10.96 20.20
N THR A 84 27.42 10.84 18.89
CA THR A 84 28.57 11.45 18.21
C THR A 84 28.35 12.96 18.04
N PRO A 85 29.42 13.78 18.00
CA PRO A 85 29.30 15.22 17.76
C PRO A 85 28.53 15.56 16.47
N GLU A 86 28.73 14.76 15.42
CA GLU A 86 27.99 14.87 14.15
C GLU A 86 26.46 14.75 14.37
N PHE A 87 26.00 13.72 15.07
CA PHE A 87 24.57 13.49 15.30
C PHE A 87 23.97 14.42 16.35
N LEU A 88 24.76 14.92 17.30
CA LEU A 88 24.34 15.99 18.20
C LEU A 88 24.07 17.27 17.41
N PHE A 89 24.95 17.64 16.48
CA PHE A 89 24.72 18.75 15.55
C PHE A 89 23.46 18.54 14.70
N TYR A 90 23.25 17.33 14.15
CA TYR A 90 22.01 17.01 13.45
C TYR A 90 20.77 17.13 14.34
N GLY A 91 20.86 16.72 15.61
CA GLY A 91 19.80 16.91 16.59
C GLY A 91 19.42 18.37 16.80
N VAL A 92 20.43 19.26 16.95
CA VAL A 92 20.21 20.71 17.04
C VAL A 92 19.56 21.25 15.77
N ALA A 93 20.03 20.83 14.59
CA ALA A 93 19.42 21.23 13.33
C ALA A 93 17.93 20.83 13.25
N PHE A 94 17.57 19.62 13.69
CA PHE A 94 16.18 19.17 13.75
C PHE A 94 15.32 20.01 14.72
N LEU A 95 15.86 20.35 15.89
CA LEU A 95 15.16 21.20 16.89
C LEU A 95 14.85 22.60 16.37
N ILE A 96 15.59 23.09 15.38
CA ILE A 96 15.36 24.41 14.77
C ILE A 96 14.49 24.26 13.51
N VAL A 97 14.90 23.39 12.58
CA VAL A 97 14.31 23.30 11.24
C VAL A 97 12.90 22.71 11.28
N VAL A 98 12.66 21.65 12.04
CA VAL A 98 11.34 20.98 12.04
C VAL A 98 10.23 21.87 12.60
N PRO A 99 10.40 22.56 13.76
CA PRO A 99 9.41 23.54 14.21
C PRO A 99 9.21 24.68 13.20
N TYR A 100 10.28 25.14 12.55
CA TYR A 100 10.17 26.17 11.53
C TYR A 100 9.38 25.71 10.29
N MET A 101 9.56 24.46 9.86
CA MET A 101 8.76 23.84 8.79
C MET A 101 7.26 23.76 9.12
N VAL A 102 6.88 23.70 10.41
CA VAL A 102 5.48 23.77 10.87
C VAL A 102 5.00 25.23 10.98
N LYS A 103 5.87 26.12 11.47
CA LYS A 103 5.55 27.55 11.64
C LYS A 103 5.23 28.23 10.31
N VAL A 104 6.03 27.99 9.27
CA VAL A 104 5.84 28.63 7.96
C VAL A 104 4.42 28.42 7.36
N PRO A 105 3.91 27.19 7.23
CA PRO A 105 2.56 26.95 6.73
C PRO A 105 1.46 27.43 7.70
N TYR A 106 1.74 27.51 9.01
CA TYR A 106 0.84 28.12 9.98
C TYR A 106 0.73 29.64 9.75
N ASP A 107 1.85 30.34 9.59
CA ASP A 107 1.90 31.79 9.39
C ASP A 107 1.17 32.21 8.11
N ILE A 108 1.35 31.46 7.00
CA ILE A 108 0.63 31.74 5.74
C ILE A 108 -0.86 31.39 5.81
N SER A 109 -1.30 30.64 6.84
CA SER A 109 -2.70 30.27 7.04
C SER A 109 -3.44 31.26 7.95
N ASN A 110 -2.79 32.35 8.38
CA ASN A 110 -3.41 33.40 9.17
C ASN A 110 -4.08 34.46 8.31
N GLU A 111 -5.05 35.17 8.88
CA GLU A 111 -5.82 36.23 8.23
C GLU A 111 -4.96 37.41 7.77
N SER A 112 -3.79 37.59 8.38
CA SER A 112 -2.79 38.59 7.97
C SER A 112 -2.17 38.31 6.59
N ASN A 113 -2.33 37.10 6.04
CA ASN A 113 -1.83 36.79 4.70
C ASN A 113 -2.68 37.52 3.63
N PRO A 114 -2.07 38.29 2.70
CA PRO A 114 -2.79 38.96 1.63
C PRO A 114 -3.63 38.04 0.74
N ASN A 115 -3.27 36.75 0.65
CA ASN A 115 -4.02 35.75 -0.12
C ASN A 115 -5.13 35.04 0.69
N PHE A 116 -5.35 35.38 1.98
CA PHE A 116 -6.31 34.69 2.85
C PHE A 116 -7.76 34.76 2.31
N TYR A 117 -8.16 35.88 1.73
CA TYR A 117 -9.50 36.05 1.14
C TYR A 117 -9.81 35.01 0.04
N LYS A 118 -8.79 34.48 -0.66
CA LYS A 118 -8.96 33.46 -1.71
C LYS A 118 -9.29 32.09 -1.13
N ILE A 119 -8.80 31.79 0.07
CA ILE A 119 -9.00 30.48 0.72
C ILE A 119 -10.25 30.46 1.59
N LEU A 120 -10.70 31.61 2.10
CA LEU A 120 -11.84 31.74 3.01
C LEU A 120 -13.11 30.97 2.55
N PRO A 121 -13.53 31.00 1.27
CA PRO A 121 -14.73 30.26 0.82
C PRO A 121 -14.61 28.73 0.94
N ARG A 122 -13.39 28.20 1.06
CA ARG A 122 -13.11 26.76 1.17
C ARG A 122 -13.00 26.30 2.62
N LEU A 123 -12.84 27.23 3.55
CA LEU A 123 -12.77 26.94 4.97
C LEU A 123 -14.18 26.70 5.53
N LYS A 124 -14.26 25.87 6.58
CA LYS A 124 -15.49 25.62 7.33
C LYS A 124 -15.30 25.97 8.79
N GLU A 125 -16.40 26.11 9.51
CA GLU A 125 -16.37 26.23 10.95
C GLU A 125 -15.62 25.02 11.54
N GLY A 126 -14.56 25.32 12.27
CA GLY A 126 -13.72 24.32 12.92
C GLY A 126 -14.12 24.16 14.38
N TRP A 127 -13.60 23.11 14.99
CA TRP A 127 -13.93 22.74 16.38
C TRP A 127 -12.71 22.81 17.31
N LEU A 128 -11.55 23.15 16.77
CA LEU A 128 -10.28 23.25 17.50
C LEU A 128 -9.77 24.69 17.53
N PHE A 129 -9.42 25.15 18.72
CA PHE A 129 -8.70 26.40 18.97
C PHE A 129 -9.36 27.67 18.40
N GLY A 130 -10.69 27.66 18.22
CA GLY A 130 -11.43 28.79 17.61
C GLY A 130 -11.05 29.06 16.15
N ARG A 131 -10.35 28.14 15.48
CA ARG A 131 -9.92 28.28 14.08
C ARG A 131 -10.86 27.53 13.15
N HIS A 132 -10.95 28.02 11.91
CA HIS A 132 -11.59 27.27 10.83
C HIS A 132 -10.84 25.96 10.52
N VAL A 133 -11.52 25.04 9.85
CA VAL A 133 -10.95 23.79 9.34
C VAL A 133 -10.84 23.83 7.82
N ASP A 134 -9.68 23.44 7.29
CA ASP A 134 -9.50 23.19 5.86
C ASP A 134 -10.17 21.87 5.48
N ASN A 135 -11.38 21.98 4.93
CA ASN A 135 -12.16 20.83 4.49
C ASN A 135 -12.07 20.64 2.96
N SER A 136 -11.04 21.17 2.30
CA SER A 136 -10.97 21.24 0.83
C SER A 136 -10.81 19.87 0.16
N ASP A 137 -10.13 18.90 0.79
CA ASP A 137 -9.95 17.57 0.22
C ASP A 137 -11.25 16.75 0.25
N ALA A 138 -11.82 16.48 -0.93
CA ALA A 138 -13.11 15.79 -1.06
C ALA A 138 -13.09 14.33 -0.56
N GLN A 139 -11.96 13.63 -0.72
CA GLN A 139 -11.83 12.23 -0.32
C GLN A 139 -11.80 12.09 1.20
N TYR A 140 -10.95 12.89 1.86
CA TYR A 140 -10.88 12.90 3.32
C TYR A 140 -12.16 13.44 3.93
N ARG A 141 -12.74 14.51 3.37
CA ARG A 141 -14.04 15.05 3.80
C ARG A 141 -15.13 13.97 3.81
N SER A 142 -15.23 13.21 2.71
CA SER A 142 -16.22 12.14 2.59
C SER A 142 -16.00 11.02 3.61
N PHE A 143 -14.74 10.61 3.86
CA PHE A 143 -14.47 9.65 4.92
C PHE A 143 -14.82 10.21 6.30
N ARG A 144 -14.35 11.42 6.63
CA ARG A 144 -14.54 12.10 7.91
C ARG A 144 -16.02 12.26 8.24
N SER A 145 -16.86 12.68 7.28
CA SER A 145 -18.30 12.83 7.49
C SER A 145 -19.02 11.49 7.73
N ASN A 146 -18.45 10.37 7.26
CA ASN A 146 -19.03 9.04 7.38
C ASN A 146 -18.43 8.21 8.52
N ILE A 147 -17.48 8.74 9.31
CA ILE A 147 -16.90 8.05 10.47
C ILE A 147 -18.00 7.50 11.41
N PRO A 148 -19.05 8.26 11.79
CA PRO A 148 -20.12 7.74 12.65
C PRO A 148 -20.83 6.51 12.07
N SER A 149 -21.20 6.56 10.77
CA SER A 149 -21.86 5.44 10.09
C SER A 149 -20.95 4.22 9.96
N LEU A 150 -19.66 4.42 9.68
CA LEU A 150 -18.66 3.35 9.62
C LEU A 150 -18.40 2.72 11.00
N LEU A 151 -18.37 3.53 12.06
CA LEU A 151 -18.28 3.05 13.44
C LEU A 151 -19.52 2.25 13.84
N ALA A 152 -20.72 2.71 13.47
CA ALA A 152 -21.95 1.97 13.70
C ALA A 152 -21.94 0.62 12.97
N LEU A 153 -21.62 0.60 11.68
CA LEU A 153 -21.56 -0.61 10.87
C LEU A 153 -20.54 -1.63 11.41
N SER A 154 -19.33 -1.16 11.73
CA SER A 154 -18.27 -2.02 12.28
C SER A 154 -18.63 -2.55 13.67
N THR A 155 -19.27 -1.74 14.51
CA THR A 155 -19.74 -2.16 15.83
C THR A 155 -20.84 -3.22 15.71
N VAL A 156 -21.83 -3.01 14.84
CA VAL A 156 -22.89 -3.99 14.58
C VAL A 156 -22.31 -5.30 14.06
N HIS A 157 -21.35 -5.25 13.12
CA HIS A 157 -20.64 -6.44 12.64
C HIS A 157 -19.94 -7.21 13.77
N LEU A 158 -19.16 -6.51 14.60
CA LEU A 158 -18.38 -7.14 15.66
C LEU A 158 -19.26 -7.71 16.78
N ILE A 159 -20.32 -6.99 17.18
CA ILE A 159 -21.26 -7.45 18.22
C ILE A 159 -22.06 -8.66 17.71
N SER A 160 -22.66 -8.57 16.51
CA SER A 160 -23.43 -9.67 15.93
C SER A 160 -22.56 -10.91 15.67
N GLY A 161 -21.31 -10.73 15.22
CA GLY A 161 -20.38 -11.84 15.03
C GLY A 161 -19.99 -12.54 16.32
N ARG A 162 -19.79 -11.78 17.41
CA ARG A 162 -19.55 -12.34 18.76
C ARG A 162 -20.79 -13.06 19.29
N LEU A 163 -21.97 -12.49 19.09
CA LEU A 163 -23.24 -13.10 19.49
C LEU A 163 -23.48 -14.42 18.73
N TYR A 164 -23.32 -14.42 17.41
CA TYR A 164 -23.39 -15.63 16.58
C TYR A 164 -22.45 -16.72 17.10
N THR A 165 -21.20 -16.37 17.37
CA THR A 165 -20.20 -17.33 17.87
C THR A 165 -20.59 -17.89 19.24
N ARG A 166 -21.16 -17.07 20.14
CA ARG A 166 -21.64 -17.52 21.45
C ARG A 166 -22.83 -18.47 21.32
N ILE A 167 -23.82 -18.12 20.49
CA ILE A 167 -25.02 -18.93 20.25
C ILE A 167 -24.62 -20.26 19.60
N ALA A 168 -23.80 -20.23 18.55
CA ALA A 168 -23.35 -21.43 17.85
C ALA A 168 -22.56 -22.38 18.76
N ARG A 169 -21.75 -21.86 19.69
CA ARG A 169 -21.09 -22.68 20.74
C ARG A 169 -22.09 -23.28 21.71
N SER A 170 -23.10 -22.52 22.13
CA SER A 170 -24.14 -23.02 23.05
C SER A 170 -24.98 -24.15 22.44
N ILE A 171 -25.17 -24.14 21.12
CA ILE A 171 -25.92 -25.16 20.38
C ILE A 171 -25.04 -26.38 20.06
N SER A 172 -23.73 -26.18 19.87
CA SER A 172 -22.77 -27.24 19.57
C SER A 172 -22.35 -28.00 20.84
N THR A 173 -23.28 -28.72 21.47
CA THR A 173 -23.02 -29.66 22.57
C THR A 173 -22.63 -31.04 22.03
N GLY A 174 -21.51 -31.13 21.32
CA GLY A 174 -20.94 -32.40 20.82
C GLY A 174 -19.62 -32.75 21.54
N PRO A 175 -19.32 -34.04 21.80
CA PRO A 175 -18.16 -34.48 22.60
C PRO A 175 -16.83 -34.52 21.83
N GLU A 176 -16.61 -33.65 20.85
CA GLU A 176 -15.34 -33.60 20.12
C GLU A 176 -14.36 -32.65 20.84
N LYS A 177 -13.59 -33.23 21.75
CA LYS A 177 -12.41 -32.58 22.32
C LYS A 177 -11.34 -32.50 21.23
N SER A 178 -10.88 -31.29 20.91
CA SER A 178 -9.65 -31.14 20.13
C SER A 178 -8.45 -31.69 20.91
N ALA A 179 -7.34 -31.99 20.21
CA ALA A 179 -6.07 -32.37 20.85
C ALA A 179 -5.55 -31.33 21.88
N SER A 180 -6.09 -30.10 21.84
CA SER A 180 -5.81 -29.01 22.78
C SER A 180 -6.80 -28.89 23.96
N GLY A 181 -7.79 -29.76 24.07
CA GLY A 181 -8.78 -29.75 25.16
C GLY A 181 -9.93 -28.72 25.00
N ASP A 182 -9.80 -27.75 24.09
CA ASP A 182 -10.88 -26.81 23.74
C ASP A 182 -11.85 -27.43 22.70
N PRO A 183 -13.18 -27.19 22.77
CA PRO A 183 -14.08 -27.53 21.67
C PRO A 183 -13.75 -26.71 20.41
N PRO A 184 -13.86 -27.29 19.20
CA PRO A 184 -13.60 -26.57 17.96
C PRO A 184 -14.50 -25.34 17.83
N ALA A 185 -13.92 -24.21 17.43
CA ALA A 185 -14.68 -22.98 17.25
C ALA A 185 -15.70 -23.16 16.10
N PRO A 186 -16.95 -22.69 16.25
CA PRO A 186 -17.96 -22.82 15.20
C PRO A 186 -17.54 -22.02 13.96
N SER A 187 -17.89 -22.56 12.78
CA SER A 187 -17.61 -21.88 11.51
C SER A 187 -18.31 -20.53 11.43
N ARG A 188 -17.55 -19.47 11.13
CA ARG A 188 -18.07 -18.11 10.97
C ARG A 188 -18.56 -17.79 9.56
N ILE A 189 -18.39 -18.73 8.62
CA ILE A 189 -18.75 -18.55 7.20
C ILE A 189 -20.23 -18.20 7.01
N PRO A 190 -21.22 -18.88 7.65
CA PRO A 190 -22.63 -18.56 7.45
C PRO A 190 -22.97 -17.13 7.92
N PHE A 191 -22.46 -16.73 9.09
CA PHE A 191 -22.61 -15.37 9.60
C PHE A 191 -22.03 -14.35 8.63
N LEU A 192 -20.79 -14.53 8.19
CA LEU A 192 -20.14 -13.59 7.29
C LEU A 192 -20.87 -13.51 5.95
N LEU A 193 -21.36 -14.61 5.41
CA LEU A 193 -22.12 -14.61 4.16
C LEU A 193 -23.38 -13.75 4.29
N VAL A 194 -24.22 -14.03 5.29
CA VAL A 194 -25.48 -13.30 5.52
C VAL A 194 -25.19 -11.82 5.77
N PHE A 195 -24.25 -11.52 6.67
CA PHE A 195 -23.90 -10.14 6.97
C PHE A 195 -23.36 -9.41 5.74
N SER A 196 -22.49 -10.04 4.96
CA SER A 196 -21.89 -9.42 3.77
C SER A 196 -22.94 -9.13 2.69
N LEU A 197 -23.91 -10.03 2.49
CA LEU A 197 -25.01 -9.80 1.54
C LEU A 197 -25.94 -8.68 2.00
N LEU A 198 -26.29 -8.63 3.29
CA LEU A 198 -27.08 -7.53 3.86
C LEU A 198 -26.35 -6.20 3.78
N MET A 199 -25.05 -6.19 4.10
CA MET A 199 -24.19 -5.02 3.97
C MET A 199 -24.11 -4.57 2.50
N LEU A 200 -23.94 -5.50 1.56
CA LEU A 200 -23.88 -5.20 0.13
C LEU A 200 -25.17 -4.56 -0.36
N ALA A 201 -26.33 -5.11 0.03
CA ALA A 201 -27.65 -4.57 -0.28
C ALA A 201 -27.86 -3.19 0.34
N GLY A 202 -27.47 -2.98 1.61
CA GLY A 202 -27.56 -1.67 2.26
C GLY A 202 -26.65 -0.62 1.59
N LEU A 203 -25.42 -0.99 1.27
CA LEU A 203 -24.45 -0.09 0.64
C LEU A 203 -24.84 0.26 -0.79
N HIS A 204 -25.32 -0.69 -1.60
CA HIS A 204 -25.47 -0.46 -3.04
C HIS A 204 -26.92 -0.56 -3.56
N GLY A 205 -27.88 -0.87 -2.70
CA GLY A 205 -29.28 -1.05 -3.10
C GLY A 205 -29.40 -2.15 -4.15
N THR A 206 -30.16 -1.89 -5.21
CA THR A 206 -30.34 -2.82 -6.33
C THR A 206 -29.05 -3.10 -7.11
N SER A 207 -28.06 -2.20 -7.06
CA SER A 207 -26.75 -2.45 -7.70
C SER A 207 -25.99 -3.61 -7.04
N ALA A 208 -26.39 -4.07 -5.85
CA ALA A 208 -25.90 -5.31 -5.27
C ALA A 208 -26.11 -6.53 -6.20
N LEU A 209 -27.19 -6.55 -6.99
CA LEU A 209 -27.46 -7.61 -7.97
C LEU A 209 -26.39 -7.65 -9.07
N LYS A 210 -25.96 -6.48 -9.56
CA LYS A 210 -24.87 -6.36 -10.55
C LYS A 210 -23.57 -6.92 -9.98
N ILE A 211 -23.24 -6.55 -8.75
CA ILE A 211 -22.02 -6.99 -8.07
C ILE A 211 -22.05 -8.52 -7.89
N VAL A 212 -23.14 -9.08 -7.38
CA VAL A 212 -23.28 -10.54 -7.22
C VAL A 212 -23.18 -11.27 -8.56
N ALA A 213 -23.77 -10.73 -9.64
CA ALA A 213 -23.64 -11.31 -10.98
C ALA A 213 -22.18 -11.30 -11.48
N ILE A 214 -21.45 -10.20 -11.28
CA ILE A 214 -20.03 -10.08 -11.63
C ILE A 214 -19.18 -11.07 -10.80
N LEU A 215 -19.48 -11.23 -9.51
CA LEU A 215 -18.82 -12.19 -8.64
C LEU A 215 -19.08 -13.63 -9.09
N ALA A 216 -20.34 -13.98 -9.39
CA ALA A 216 -20.71 -15.29 -9.90
C ALA A 216 -19.98 -15.60 -11.21
N ALA A 217 -20.00 -14.69 -12.18
CA ALA A 217 -19.28 -14.84 -13.44
C ALA A 217 -17.77 -15.08 -13.20
N ASN A 218 -17.15 -14.32 -12.31
CA ASN A 218 -15.75 -14.51 -11.93
C ASN A 218 -15.46 -15.90 -11.35
N TYR A 219 -16.34 -16.40 -10.49
CA TYR A 219 -16.19 -17.73 -9.92
C TYR A 219 -16.25 -18.81 -11.01
N TRP A 220 -17.26 -18.75 -11.88
CA TRP A 220 -17.42 -19.71 -12.99
C TRP A 220 -16.24 -19.68 -13.96
N ILE A 221 -15.76 -18.48 -14.34
CA ILE A 221 -14.54 -18.34 -15.16
C ILE A 221 -13.34 -18.96 -14.43
N SER A 222 -13.26 -18.83 -13.12
CA SER A 222 -12.18 -19.43 -12.34
C SER A 222 -12.17 -20.96 -12.36
N MET A 223 -13.35 -21.58 -12.43
CA MET A 223 -13.48 -23.02 -12.57
C MET A 223 -12.93 -23.55 -13.91
N LEU A 224 -12.81 -22.69 -14.93
CA LEU A 224 -12.16 -23.05 -16.21
C LEU A 224 -10.65 -23.20 -16.09
N LYS A 225 -10.02 -22.77 -14.99
CA LYS A 225 -8.57 -22.87 -14.74
C LYS A 225 -7.71 -22.20 -15.84
N ILE A 226 -8.23 -21.13 -16.46
CA ILE A 226 -7.51 -20.29 -17.41
C ILE A 226 -7.44 -18.87 -16.83
N PRO A 227 -6.36 -18.52 -16.10
CA PRO A 227 -6.30 -17.23 -15.41
C PRO A 227 -6.44 -16.01 -16.33
N ALA A 228 -5.95 -16.10 -17.56
CA ALA A 228 -6.05 -15.03 -18.55
C ALA A 228 -7.51 -14.57 -18.77
N LEU A 229 -8.49 -15.48 -18.73
CA LEU A 229 -9.90 -15.12 -18.88
C LEU A 229 -10.39 -14.26 -17.72
N THR A 230 -9.98 -14.56 -16.49
CA THR A 230 -10.33 -13.76 -15.31
C THR A 230 -9.69 -12.38 -15.37
N TRP A 231 -8.43 -12.28 -15.82
CA TRP A 231 -7.76 -10.98 -16.04
C TRP A 231 -8.48 -10.14 -17.09
N VAL A 232 -8.81 -10.73 -18.24
CA VAL A 232 -9.53 -10.03 -19.32
C VAL A 232 -10.93 -9.60 -18.86
N PHE A 233 -11.70 -10.51 -18.23
CA PHE A 233 -13.04 -10.22 -17.74
C PHE A 233 -13.03 -9.06 -16.74
N ASN A 234 -12.15 -9.10 -15.74
CA ASN A 234 -12.07 -8.02 -14.75
C ASN A 234 -11.54 -6.71 -15.35
N GLY A 235 -10.64 -6.79 -16.34
CA GLY A 235 -10.24 -5.63 -17.13
C GLY A 235 -11.45 -5.00 -17.82
N VAL A 236 -12.22 -5.79 -18.56
CA VAL A 236 -13.45 -5.32 -19.22
C VAL A 236 -14.42 -4.72 -18.20
N VAL A 237 -14.70 -5.38 -17.07
CA VAL A 237 -15.59 -4.84 -16.03
C VAL A 237 -15.07 -3.52 -15.47
N LEU A 238 -13.77 -3.41 -15.17
CA LEU A 238 -13.17 -2.19 -14.64
C LEU A 238 -13.32 -1.02 -15.63
N PHE A 239 -13.00 -1.24 -16.90
CA PHE A 239 -13.11 -0.20 -17.93
C PHE A 239 -14.55 0.20 -18.21
N THR A 240 -15.42 -0.78 -18.37
CA THR A 240 -16.83 -0.58 -18.70
C THR A 240 -17.55 0.10 -17.52
N SER A 241 -17.33 -0.36 -16.28
CA SER A 241 -17.93 0.26 -15.09
C SER A 241 -17.44 1.70 -14.85
N ASN A 242 -16.20 2.02 -15.19
CA ASN A 242 -15.71 3.40 -15.13
C ASN A 242 -16.31 4.28 -16.23
N TRP A 243 -16.41 3.79 -17.46
CA TRP A 243 -16.93 4.57 -18.60
C TRP A 243 -18.42 4.90 -18.49
N TYR A 244 -19.19 4.00 -17.89
CA TYR A 244 -20.65 4.15 -17.74
C TYR A 244 -21.08 4.38 -16.29
N GLU A 245 -20.16 4.83 -15.43
CA GLU A 245 -20.40 5.16 -14.02
C GLU A 245 -21.17 4.07 -13.23
N GLY A 246 -20.88 2.79 -13.52
CA GLY A 246 -21.48 1.63 -12.87
C GLY A 246 -22.76 1.08 -13.53
N PHE A 247 -23.13 1.59 -14.71
CA PHE A 247 -24.29 1.23 -15.55
C PHE A 247 -25.66 1.39 -14.87
N GLN A 248 -26.62 2.00 -15.56
CA GLN A 248 -28.02 2.02 -15.12
C GLN A 248 -28.77 0.79 -15.64
N PHE A 249 -29.64 0.18 -14.84
CA PHE A 249 -30.43 -0.96 -15.28
C PHE A 249 -31.34 -0.61 -16.47
N GLY A 250 -31.94 0.59 -16.48
CA GLY A 250 -32.74 1.08 -17.59
C GLY A 250 -31.97 1.22 -18.91
N SER A 251 -30.65 1.44 -18.84
CA SER A 251 -29.79 1.48 -20.03
C SER A 251 -29.53 0.09 -20.64
N VAL A 252 -29.69 -0.97 -19.85
CA VAL A 252 -29.59 -2.36 -20.33
C VAL A 252 -30.92 -2.81 -20.93
N HIS A 253 -32.03 -2.54 -20.24
CA HIS A 253 -33.37 -2.86 -20.73
C HIS A 253 -34.43 -2.01 -20.01
N GLY A 254 -35.39 -1.43 -20.75
CA GLY A 254 -36.40 -0.52 -20.19
C GLY A 254 -37.24 -1.12 -19.06
N ALA A 255 -37.52 -2.43 -19.10
CA ALA A 255 -38.24 -3.13 -18.03
C ALA A 255 -37.50 -3.15 -16.67
N LEU A 256 -36.17 -2.96 -16.68
CA LEU A 256 -35.35 -2.96 -15.47
C LEU A 256 -35.15 -1.55 -14.90
N ALA A 257 -35.68 -0.50 -15.55
CA ALA A 257 -35.50 0.88 -15.11
C ALA A 257 -36.03 1.15 -13.69
N SER A 258 -37.06 0.41 -13.25
CA SER A 258 -37.58 0.49 -11.88
C SER A 258 -36.54 0.14 -10.82
N LEU A 259 -35.55 -0.69 -11.16
CA LEU A 259 -34.46 -1.07 -10.25
C LEU A 259 -33.51 0.10 -9.99
N ASP A 260 -33.41 1.10 -10.86
CA ASP A 260 -32.54 2.26 -10.63
C ASP A 260 -33.08 3.20 -9.53
N GLY A 261 -34.35 3.06 -9.14
CA GLY A 261 -35.02 3.90 -8.14
C GLY A 261 -34.67 3.61 -6.68
N LEU A 262 -33.89 2.58 -6.38
CA LEU A 262 -33.50 2.19 -5.02
C LEU A 262 -31.99 2.28 -4.82
N PRO A 263 -31.41 3.48 -4.70
CA PRO A 263 -29.99 3.65 -4.43
C PRO A 263 -29.66 3.21 -2.99
N GLY A 264 -28.51 2.55 -2.82
CA GLY A 264 -27.95 2.29 -1.49
C GLY A 264 -27.23 3.50 -0.90
N PHE A 265 -26.72 3.37 0.33
CA PHE A 265 -25.96 4.43 1.03
C PHE A 265 -24.67 4.86 0.30
N TYR A 266 -24.10 3.98 -0.51
CA TYR A 266 -22.90 4.18 -1.30
C TYR A 266 -23.11 3.64 -2.73
N PRO A 267 -23.90 4.34 -3.57
CA PRO A 267 -24.41 3.79 -4.83
C PRO A 267 -23.33 3.60 -5.90
N ARG A 268 -22.19 4.29 -5.78
CA ARG A 268 -21.04 4.20 -6.71
C ARG A 268 -20.19 2.97 -6.46
N TRP A 269 -20.79 1.79 -6.63
CA TRP A 269 -20.17 0.49 -6.38
C TRP A 269 -18.88 0.26 -7.18
N HIS A 270 -18.81 0.80 -8.40
CA HIS A 270 -17.66 0.65 -9.30
C HIS A 270 -16.36 1.23 -8.71
N ILE A 271 -16.44 2.22 -7.81
CA ILE A 271 -15.26 2.78 -7.13
C ILE A 271 -14.63 1.75 -6.19
N SER A 272 -15.43 1.07 -5.37
CA SER A 272 -14.95 0.02 -4.46
C SER A 272 -14.58 -1.26 -5.22
N PHE A 273 -15.17 -1.49 -6.40
CA PHE A 273 -14.90 -2.67 -7.21
C PHE A 273 -13.42 -2.82 -7.58
N ASN A 274 -12.66 -1.73 -7.73
CA ASN A 274 -11.22 -1.81 -8.02
C ASN A 274 -10.48 -2.66 -6.96
N ILE A 275 -10.82 -2.52 -5.68
CA ILE A 275 -10.23 -3.34 -4.61
C ILE A 275 -10.79 -4.77 -4.65
N THR A 276 -12.09 -4.94 -4.90
CA THR A 276 -12.73 -6.26 -5.04
C THR A 276 -12.09 -7.07 -6.16
N MET A 277 -11.83 -6.46 -7.32
CA MET A 277 -11.18 -7.05 -8.49
C MET A 277 -9.86 -7.75 -8.14
N LEU A 278 -9.04 -7.15 -7.28
CA LEU A 278 -7.78 -7.74 -6.82
C LEU A 278 -8.01 -9.04 -6.02
N ARG A 279 -9.12 -9.14 -5.27
CA ARG A 279 -9.52 -10.39 -4.60
C ARG A 279 -9.97 -11.44 -5.60
N LEU A 280 -10.74 -11.06 -6.60
CA LEU A 280 -11.24 -12.01 -7.62
C LEU A 280 -10.06 -12.66 -8.37
N LEU A 281 -9.07 -11.83 -8.74
CA LEU A 281 -7.82 -12.29 -9.32
C LEU A 281 -6.99 -13.16 -8.36
N SER A 282 -6.92 -12.79 -7.07
CA SER A 282 -6.22 -13.59 -6.06
C SER A 282 -6.81 -15.00 -5.94
N PHE A 283 -8.14 -15.08 -5.82
CA PHE A 283 -8.85 -16.35 -5.71
C PHE A 283 -8.58 -17.24 -6.93
N ASN A 284 -8.71 -16.67 -8.13
CA ASN A 284 -8.48 -17.39 -9.37
C ASN A 284 -7.06 -17.97 -9.47
N MET A 285 -6.06 -17.14 -9.19
CA MET A 285 -4.66 -17.55 -9.25
C MET A 285 -4.33 -18.59 -8.18
N ASP A 286 -4.80 -18.40 -6.94
CA ASP A 286 -4.62 -19.36 -5.85
C ASP A 286 -5.31 -20.70 -6.15
N TYR A 287 -6.52 -20.69 -6.72
CA TYR A 287 -7.23 -21.91 -7.16
C TYR A 287 -6.49 -22.61 -8.31
N TYR A 288 -6.02 -21.84 -9.30
CA TYR A 288 -5.24 -22.38 -10.42
C TYR A 288 -3.97 -23.08 -9.92
N TRP A 289 -3.21 -22.44 -9.03
CA TRP A 289 -1.99 -23.04 -8.44
C TRP A 289 -2.28 -24.26 -7.57
N ALA A 290 -3.38 -24.25 -6.80
CA ALA A 290 -3.84 -25.41 -6.05
C ALA A 290 -4.15 -26.59 -6.99
N SER A 291 -4.84 -26.33 -8.10
CA SER A 291 -5.22 -27.35 -9.08
C SER A 291 -4.05 -27.98 -9.86
N LYS A 292 -2.89 -27.32 -9.87
CA LYS A 292 -1.67 -27.78 -10.56
C LYS A 292 -0.71 -28.57 -9.66
N GLY A 293 -1.08 -28.88 -8.42
CA GLY A 293 -0.32 -29.77 -7.55
C GLY A 293 0.83 -29.10 -6.78
N THR A 294 0.74 -27.79 -6.53
CA THR A 294 1.71 -27.08 -5.67
C THR A 294 1.43 -27.40 -4.19
N LEU A 295 1.85 -28.61 -3.77
CA LEU A 295 1.92 -29.17 -2.41
C LEU A 295 0.69 -28.98 -1.49
N SER A 296 -0.05 -30.08 -1.35
CA SER A 296 -1.00 -30.40 -0.29
C SER A 296 -0.27 -30.78 1.00
N THR A 297 -0.25 -29.87 1.95
CA THR A 297 -0.10 -30.20 3.38
C THR A 297 -1.17 -29.40 4.09
N GLU A 298 -1.98 -30.04 4.95
CA GLU A 298 -2.94 -29.31 5.77
C GLU A 298 -2.21 -28.15 6.47
N PRO A 299 -2.74 -26.91 6.38
CA PRO A 299 -2.04 -25.78 6.94
C PRO A 299 -1.86 -25.95 8.46
N SER A 300 -0.61 -26.06 8.91
CA SER A 300 -0.22 -26.05 10.32
C SER A 300 -0.67 -24.78 11.05
N ASP A 301 -0.82 -24.89 12.37
CA ASP A 301 -1.17 -23.79 13.27
C ASP A 301 -0.05 -22.74 13.39
N ASN A 302 1.21 -23.12 13.16
CA ASN A 302 2.37 -22.23 13.32
C ASN A 302 2.99 -21.85 11.96
N MET A 303 2.21 -21.16 11.12
CA MET A 303 2.68 -20.71 9.81
C MET A 303 3.11 -19.25 9.78
N THR A 304 4.28 -19.01 9.18
CA THR A 304 4.71 -17.65 8.81
C THR A 304 3.76 -17.04 7.78
N HIS A 305 3.66 -15.72 7.75
CA HIS A 305 2.83 -15.00 6.76
C HIS A 305 3.13 -15.42 5.31
N LYS A 306 4.40 -15.67 4.97
CA LYS A 306 4.78 -16.14 3.64
C LYS A 306 4.23 -17.52 3.33
N GLN A 307 4.29 -18.45 4.29
CA GLN A 307 3.75 -19.80 4.15
C GLN A 307 2.22 -19.78 3.99
N ARG A 308 1.50 -18.99 4.81
CA ARG A 308 0.03 -18.85 4.72
C ARG A 308 -0.45 -18.38 3.36
N ILE A 309 0.34 -17.52 2.73
CA ILE A 309 0.05 -17.04 1.39
C ILE A 309 0.41 -18.10 0.34
N SER A 310 1.56 -18.76 0.44
CA SER A 310 2.05 -19.67 -0.61
C SER A 310 1.43 -21.07 -0.60
N ILE A 311 1.01 -21.57 0.55
CA ILE A 311 0.49 -22.93 0.70
C ILE A 311 -0.99 -22.92 0.33
N SER A 312 -1.37 -23.86 -0.56
CA SER A 312 -2.75 -23.99 -1.04
C SER A 312 -3.61 -24.75 -0.03
N HIS A 313 -4.90 -24.46 -0.02
CA HIS A 313 -5.88 -25.24 0.75
C HIS A 313 -6.36 -26.46 -0.07
N PRO A 314 -7.07 -27.43 0.53
CA PRO A 314 -7.79 -28.45 -0.23
C PRO A 314 -8.75 -27.81 -1.24
N LEU A 315 -8.95 -28.44 -2.41
CA LEU A 315 -9.75 -27.88 -3.50
C LEU A 315 -11.20 -27.55 -3.09
N GLU A 316 -11.77 -28.30 -2.15
CA GLU A 316 -13.10 -28.06 -1.56
C GLU A 316 -13.20 -26.71 -0.84
N SER A 317 -12.07 -26.17 -0.36
CA SER A 317 -12.02 -24.85 0.27
C SER A 317 -12.26 -23.73 -0.74
N TYR A 318 -12.05 -23.96 -2.04
CA TYR A 318 -12.30 -22.99 -3.12
C TYR A 318 -13.76 -23.07 -3.61
N SER A 319 -14.70 -23.11 -2.68
CA SER A 319 -16.14 -23.13 -2.95
C SER A 319 -16.69 -21.73 -3.26
N PHE A 320 -17.85 -21.68 -3.92
CA PHE A 320 -18.53 -20.41 -4.21
C PHE A 320 -18.85 -19.60 -2.94
N THR A 321 -19.26 -20.28 -1.87
CA THR A 321 -19.54 -19.65 -0.57
C THR A 321 -18.31 -18.99 0.03
N ASN A 322 -17.16 -19.68 0.05
CA ASN A 322 -15.92 -19.13 0.58
C ASN A 322 -15.40 -17.98 -0.29
N PHE A 323 -15.57 -18.11 -1.61
CA PHE A 323 -15.27 -17.03 -2.55
C PHE A 323 -16.09 -15.77 -2.26
N LEU A 324 -17.42 -15.88 -2.05
CA LEU A 324 -18.26 -14.73 -1.71
C LEU A 324 -17.86 -14.10 -0.38
N VAL A 325 -17.65 -14.90 0.66
CA VAL A 325 -17.22 -14.42 1.99
C VAL A 325 -15.86 -13.70 1.90
N TYR A 326 -14.93 -14.21 1.10
CA TYR A 326 -13.65 -13.57 0.87
C TYR A 326 -13.76 -12.26 0.08
N ALA A 327 -14.48 -12.27 -1.04
CA ALA A 327 -14.64 -11.11 -1.90
C ALA A 327 -15.36 -9.96 -1.18
N LEU A 328 -16.40 -10.29 -0.41
CA LEU A 328 -17.29 -9.35 0.27
C LEU A 328 -16.98 -9.14 1.76
N TYR A 329 -15.82 -9.59 2.23
CA TYR A 329 -15.47 -9.51 3.65
C TYR A 329 -15.68 -8.09 4.23
N PRO A 330 -16.58 -7.90 5.22
CA PRO A 330 -17.13 -6.59 5.58
C PRO A 330 -16.06 -5.56 5.93
N ALA A 331 -15.10 -5.95 6.76
CA ALA A 331 -14.10 -5.04 7.29
C ALA A 331 -13.14 -4.47 6.24
N LEU A 332 -13.01 -5.12 5.08
CA LEU A 332 -12.07 -4.71 4.04
C LEU A 332 -12.76 -4.42 2.70
N TYR A 333 -14.09 -4.53 2.61
CA TYR A 333 -14.83 -4.43 1.35
C TYR A 333 -14.80 -3.01 0.75
N ILE A 334 -15.14 -1.98 1.54
CA ILE A 334 -15.24 -0.59 1.07
C ILE A 334 -13.85 -0.05 0.72
N ALA A 335 -12.93 -0.15 1.68
CA ALA A 335 -11.52 0.09 1.50
C ALA A 335 -10.77 -0.74 2.56
N GLY A 336 -9.46 -0.87 2.41
CA GLY A 336 -8.63 -1.56 3.40
C GLY A 336 -7.47 -2.29 2.74
N PRO A 337 -6.60 -2.90 3.56
CA PRO A 337 -5.51 -3.69 3.01
C PRO A 337 -6.00 -4.89 2.18
N ILE A 338 -5.21 -5.23 1.16
CA ILE A 338 -5.45 -6.38 0.31
C ILE A 338 -4.87 -7.63 0.97
N ILE A 339 -5.68 -8.67 1.08
CA ILE A 339 -5.31 -9.99 1.60
C ILE A 339 -5.59 -11.05 0.53
N GLY A 340 -4.69 -12.02 0.38
CA GLY A 340 -4.87 -13.15 -0.54
C GLY A 340 -5.88 -14.18 -0.01
N PHE A 341 -6.42 -15.03 -0.89
CA PHE A 341 -7.47 -15.98 -0.50
C PHE A 341 -6.94 -17.00 0.51
N ASN A 342 -5.77 -17.59 0.25
CA ASN A 342 -5.21 -18.61 1.13
C ASN A 342 -4.94 -18.09 2.55
N ASP A 343 -4.38 -16.88 2.68
CA ASP A 343 -4.12 -16.26 3.99
C ASP A 343 -5.42 -15.89 4.71
N PHE A 344 -6.41 -15.35 3.99
CA PHE A 344 -7.73 -15.06 4.56
C PHE A 344 -8.42 -16.31 5.10
N MET A 345 -8.46 -17.40 4.32
CA MET A 345 -9.10 -18.65 4.74
C MET A 345 -8.38 -19.29 5.92
N TRP A 346 -7.05 -19.21 5.96
CA TRP A 346 -6.28 -19.69 7.11
C TRP A 346 -6.62 -18.91 8.38
N GLN A 347 -6.65 -17.57 8.30
CA GLN A 347 -6.94 -16.70 9.45
C GLN A 347 -8.40 -16.78 9.88
N LEU A 348 -9.34 -17.04 8.96
CA LEU A 348 -10.75 -17.19 9.30
C LEU A 348 -11.01 -18.44 10.14
N ARG A 349 -10.31 -19.55 9.85
CA ARG A 349 -10.35 -20.78 10.65
C ARG A 349 -9.57 -20.64 11.95
N ARG A 350 -8.58 -19.75 11.99
CA ARG A 350 -7.69 -19.51 13.14
C ARG A 350 -7.64 -18.02 13.48
N PRO A 351 -8.75 -17.42 13.97
CA PRO A 351 -8.75 -16.01 14.32
C PRO A 351 -7.65 -15.74 15.33
N GLN A 352 -6.91 -14.64 15.13
CA GLN A 352 -5.83 -14.26 16.03
C GLN A 352 -6.36 -14.21 17.47
N ARG A 353 -5.87 -15.11 18.32
CA ARG A 353 -6.13 -15.04 19.76
C ARG A 353 -5.38 -13.82 20.28
N THR A 354 -6.05 -12.97 21.05
CA THR A 354 -5.37 -11.93 21.84
C THR A 354 -4.48 -12.67 22.85
N ASN A 355 -3.22 -12.93 22.49
CA ASN A 355 -2.30 -13.68 23.35
C ASN A 355 -2.25 -13.02 24.73
N GLY A 356 -2.68 -13.80 25.73
CA GLY A 356 -2.61 -13.44 27.14
C GLY A 356 -1.15 -13.39 27.57
N SER A 357 -0.65 -12.17 27.74
CA SER A 357 0.59 -11.80 28.46
C SER A 357 0.80 -10.28 28.40
N ASN A 358 0.27 -9.61 27.36
CA ASN A 358 0.35 -8.15 27.26
C ASN A 358 -0.74 -7.44 28.09
N ARG A 359 -0.33 -6.45 28.90
CA ARG A 359 -1.24 -5.56 29.65
C ARG A 359 -2.30 -4.85 28.76
N ILE A 360 -2.04 -4.70 27.46
CA ILE A 360 -2.96 -4.08 26.48
C ILE A 360 -3.06 -5.00 25.24
N PRO A 361 -4.29 -5.38 24.81
CA PRO A 361 -4.48 -6.13 23.57
C PRO A 361 -3.98 -5.37 22.34
N PHE A 362 -3.42 -6.08 21.36
CA PHE A 362 -2.89 -5.48 20.13
C PHE A 362 -3.90 -4.59 19.38
N PRO A 363 -5.18 -4.99 19.17
CA PRO A 363 -6.18 -4.12 18.55
C PRO A 363 -6.40 -2.81 19.30
N THR A 364 -6.33 -2.83 20.64
CA THR A 364 -6.48 -1.63 21.48
C THR A 364 -5.31 -0.66 21.29
N ALA A 365 -4.07 -1.16 21.32
CA ALA A 365 -2.90 -0.34 21.04
C ALA A 365 -2.95 0.25 19.62
N TYR A 366 -3.46 -0.52 18.66
CA TYR A 366 -3.66 -0.07 17.29
C TYR A 366 -4.75 1.00 17.16
N ALA A 367 -5.84 0.88 17.93
CA ALA A 367 -6.90 1.89 17.99
C ALA A 367 -6.38 3.23 18.53
N LEU A 368 -5.54 3.21 19.58
CA LEU A 368 -4.91 4.42 20.10
C LEU A 368 -4.01 5.09 19.04
N ARG A 369 -3.24 4.31 18.27
CA ARG A 369 -2.45 4.84 17.14
C ARG A 369 -3.33 5.45 16.05
N PHE A 370 -4.46 4.81 15.73
CA PHE A 370 -5.42 5.33 14.77
C PHE A 370 -5.99 6.68 15.24
N ILE A 371 -6.44 6.78 16.49
CA ILE A 371 -6.97 8.03 17.07
C ILE A 371 -5.89 9.11 17.06
N ALA A 372 -4.66 8.80 17.45
CA ALA A 372 -3.55 9.76 17.41
C ALA A 372 -3.29 10.28 15.98
N CYS A 373 -3.32 9.40 14.96
CA CYS A 373 -3.17 9.81 13.57
C CYS A 373 -4.35 10.69 13.10
N LEU A 374 -5.57 10.34 13.49
CA LEU A 374 -6.77 11.12 13.16
C LEU A 374 -6.69 12.53 13.76
N LEU A 375 -6.41 12.63 15.07
CA LEU A 375 -6.25 13.92 15.75
C LEU A 375 -5.09 14.74 15.18
N THR A 376 -4.00 14.10 14.80
CA THR A 376 -2.87 14.79 14.14
C THR A 376 -3.32 15.44 12.84
N LEU A 377 -4.10 14.75 12.00
CA LEU A 377 -4.61 15.34 10.77
C LEU A 377 -5.63 16.45 11.06
N GLU A 378 -6.51 16.27 12.05
CA GLU A 378 -7.43 17.34 12.45
C GLU A 378 -6.66 18.60 12.89
N ILE A 379 -5.60 18.46 13.70
CA ILE A 379 -4.74 19.60 14.08
C ILE A 379 -4.11 20.25 12.84
N ILE A 380 -3.54 19.45 11.93
CA ILE A 380 -2.96 19.95 10.68
C ILE A 380 -3.99 20.77 9.89
N LEU A 381 -5.21 20.26 9.71
CA LEU A 381 -6.24 20.94 8.93
C LEU A 381 -6.78 22.22 9.59
N HIS A 382 -6.67 22.37 10.92
CA HIS A 382 -7.04 23.61 11.61
C HIS A 382 -5.89 24.63 11.64
N MET A 383 -4.63 24.16 11.64
CA MET A 383 -3.45 25.01 11.76
C MET A 383 -2.84 25.42 10.41
N MET A 384 -2.94 24.56 9.39
CA MET A 384 -2.24 24.69 8.12
C MET A 384 -3.19 24.44 6.95
N TYR A 385 -3.72 25.51 6.35
CA TYR A 385 -4.73 25.47 5.28
C TYR A 385 -4.14 25.18 3.89
N VAL A 386 -3.20 24.23 3.83
CA VAL A 386 -2.37 23.99 2.65
C VAL A 386 -3.16 23.41 1.48
N VAL A 387 -4.26 22.70 1.73
CA VAL A 387 -5.11 22.16 0.66
C VAL A 387 -6.00 23.27 0.10
N ALA A 388 -6.55 24.13 0.94
CA ALA A 388 -7.29 25.31 0.51
C ALA A 388 -6.40 26.27 -0.30
N ILE A 389 -5.16 26.52 0.17
CA ILE A 389 -4.18 27.33 -0.56
C ILE A 389 -3.90 26.73 -1.94
N LYS A 390 -3.72 25.40 -1.99
CA LYS A 390 -3.49 24.68 -3.24
C LYS A 390 -4.68 24.82 -4.21
N ASP A 391 -5.87 24.50 -3.75
CA ASP A 391 -7.07 24.44 -4.60
C ASP A 391 -7.55 25.84 -5.03
N ALA A 392 -7.27 26.88 -4.23
CA ALA A 392 -7.53 28.27 -4.59
C ALA A 392 -6.39 28.92 -5.39
N ARG A 393 -5.29 28.20 -5.65
CA ARG A 393 -4.06 28.76 -6.26
C ARG A 393 -3.57 30.03 -5.52
N ALA A 394 -3.71 30.04 -4.20
CA ALA A 394 -3.45 31.18 -3.33
C ALA A 394 -1.97 31.29 -2.92
N TRP A 395 -1.06 30.98 -3.85
CA TRP A 395 0.37 30.86 -3.60
C TRP A 395 1.23 31.90 -4.33
N HIS A 396 0.62 32.76 -5.15
CA HIS A 396 1.32 33.86 -5.82
C HIS A 396 1.88 34.86 -4.79
N GLY A 397 3.13 35.27 -4.99
CA GLY A 397 3.86 36.16 -4.08
C GLY A 397 4.43 35.48 -2.82
N LEU A 398 4.24 34.16 -2.66
CA LEU A 398 4.92 33.41 -1.61
C LEU A 398 6.41 33.26 -1.94
N SER A 399 7.26 33.35 -0.92
CA SER A 399 8.69 33.05 -1.04
C SER A 399 8.94 31.59 -1.43
N PRO A 400 10.10 31.24 -2.00
CA PRO A 400 10.45 29.86 -2.34
C PRO A 400 10.31 28.88 -1.17
N LEU A 401 10.65 29.32 0.05
CA LEU A 401 10.47 28.54 1.28
C LEU A 401 8.99 28.27 1.57
N GLN A 402 8.16 29.32 1.59
CA GLN A 402 6.72 29.20 1.87
C GLN A 402 6.05 28.28 0.84
N LEU A 403 6.34 28.49 -0.44
CA LEU A 403 5.81 27.69 -1.52
C LEU A 403 6.24 26.22 -1.40
N SER A 404 7.49 25.96 -1.03
CA SER A 404 7.99 24.61 -0.78
C SER A 404 7.31 23.94 0.41
N MET A 405 7.03 24.70 1.48
CA MET A 405 6.31 24.17 2.64
C MET A 405 4.84 23.87 2.33
N VAL A 406 4.17 24.70 1.54
CA VAL A 406 2.81 24.39 1.02
C VAL A 406 2.85 23.07 0.25
N GLY A 407 3.82 22.89 -0.64
CA GLY A 407 3.99 21.65 -1.39
C GLY A 407 4.25 20.44 -0.50
N PHE A 408 5.23 20.53 0.39
CA PHE A 408 5.61 19.44 1.31
C PHE A 408 4.44 19.02 2.22
N TRP A 409 3.75 19.96 2.84
CA TRP A 409 2.63 19.66 3.72
C TRP A 409 1.41 19.14 2.97
N ASN A 410 1.18 19.56 1.72
CA ASN A 410 0.20 18.89 0.86
C ASN A 410 0.52 17.40 0.67
N LEU A 411 1.80 17.04 0.46
CA LEU A 411 2.20 15.63 0.37
C LEU A 411 1.98 14.87 1.69
N ILE A 412 2.22 15.52 2.84
CA ILE A 412 1.89 14.96 4.16
C ILE A 412 0.38 14.73 4.31
N VAL A 413 -0.45 15.71 3.93
CA VAL A 413 -1.92 15.57 3.95
C VAL A 413 -2.37 14.43 3.02
N VAL A 414 -1.78 14.31 1.83
CA VAL A 414 -2.05 13.19 0.90
C VAL A 414 -1.67 11.84 1.52
N TRP A 415 -0.55 11.75 2.24
CA TRP A 415 -0.17 10.53 2.96
C TRP A 415 -1.16 10.22 4.10
N MET A 416 -1.54 11.22 4.90
CA MET A 416 -2.44 11.02 6.05
C MET A 416 -3.88 10.69 5.62
N LYS A 417 -4.41 11.32 4.57
CA LYS A 417 -5.78 11.05 4.09
C LYS A 417 -5.96 9.63 3.58
N LEU A 418 -4.89 8.97 3.13
CA LEU A 418 -4.90 7.55 2.73
C LEU A 418 -4.61 6.64 3.93
N LEU A 419 -3.67 7.05 4.79
CA LEU A 419 -3.32 6.34 6.02
C LEU A 419 -4.54 6.07 6.90
N ILE A 420 -5.34 7.10 7.17
CA ILE A 420 -6.41 7.05 8.19
C ILE A 420 -7.51 6.05 7.79
N PRO A 421 -8.12 6.11 6.58
CA PRO A 421 -9.09 5.10 6.15
C PRO A 421 -8.50 3.68 6.17
N TRP A 422 -7.29 3.47 5.65
CA TRP A 422 -6.66 2.14 5.68
C TRP A 422 -6.42 1.61 7.09
N ARG A 423 -6.03 2.49 8.02
CA ARG A 423 -5.90 2.13 9.43
C ARG A 423 -7.26 1.80 10.05
N PHE A 424 -8.31 2.53 9.74
CA PHE A 424 -9.66 2.24 10.22
C PHE A 424 -10.12 0.84 9.81
N PHE A 425 -10.07 0.52 8.51
CA PHE A 425 -10.51 -0.79 8.01
C PHE A 425 -9.61 -1.93 8.50
N ARG A 426 -8.30 -1.69 8.65
CA ARG A 426 -7.41 -2.66 9.31
C ARG A 426 -7.76 -2.86 10.79
N LEU A 427 -8.09 -1.79 11.53
CA LEU A 427 -8.52 -1.89 12.93
C LEU A 427 -9.80 -2.72 13.05
N TRP A 428 -10.75 -2.52 12.15
CA TRP A 428 -11.97 -3.34 12.08
C TRP A 428 -11.62 -4.82 11.85
N ALA A 429 -10.78 -5.13 10.86
CA ALA A 429 -10.35 -6.52 10.61
C ALA A 429 -9.62 -7.13 11.82
N LEU A 430 -8.74 -6.37 12.47
CA LEU A 430 -8.03 -6.82 13.68
C LEU A 430 -8.97 -7.11 14.84
N ALA A 431 -9.97 -6.26 15.05
CA ALA A 431 -11.00 -6.48 16.08
C ALA A 431 -11.87 -7.70 15.77
N ASP A 432 -11.95 -8.10 14.50
CA ASP A 432 -12.64 -9.28 14.00
C ASP A 432 -11.77 -10.56 14.00
N GLY A 433 -10.48 -10.44 14.30
CA GLY A 433 -9.52 -11.54 14.40
C GLY A 433 -8.70 -11.83 13.14
N ILE A 434 -8.78 -10.98 12.12
CA ILE A 434 -7.96 -11.04 10.89
C ILE A 434 -6.86 -9.97 10.96
N ASP A 435 -5.60 -10.35 10.76
CA ASP A 435 -4.43 -9.47 10.67
C ASP A 435 -3.97 -9.29 9.21
N PRO A 436 -4.56 -8.33 8.47
CA PRO A 436 -4.10 -8.01 7.14
C PRO A 436 -2.86 -7.09 7.19
N PRO A 437 -2.06 -6.98 6.12
CA PRO A 437 -0.84 -6.17 6.12
C PRO A 437 -1.09 -4.68 6.40
N GLU A 438 -0.20 -4.03 7.17
CA GLU A 438 -0.23 -2.57 7.33
C GLU A 438 0.16 -1.89 6.00
N ASN A 439 -0.64 -0.92 5.56
CA ASN A 439 -0.47 -0.29 4.25
C ASN A 439 0.60 0.80 4.23
N MET A 440 0.80 1.50 5.35
CA MET A 440 1.84 2.51 5.49
C MET A 440 2.73 2.16 6.68
N VAL A 441 3.86 1.51 6.40
CA VAL A 441 4.80 1.08 7.44
C VAL A 441 5.75 2.19 7.90
N ARG A 442 5.85 3.28 7.12
CA ARG A 442 6.72 4.43 7.40
C ARG A 442 6.02 5.74 7.06
N CYS A 443 6.42 6.80 7.77
CA CYS A 443 6.05 8.16 7.39
C CYS A 443 6.65 8.49 6.02
N MET A 444 5.91 9.22 5.18
CA MET A 444 6.38 9.67 3.87
C MET A 444 7.73 10.42 3.98
N ALA A 445 7.88 11.27 5.00
CA ALA A 445 9.12 11.99 5.30
C ALA A 445 10.26 11.13 5.86
N ASN A 446 10.04 9.83 6.14
CA ASN A 446 11.07 8.88 6.59
C ASN A 446 11.39 7.86 5.48
N ASN A 447 11.65 8.34 4.26
CA ASN A 447 12.07 7.53 3.12
C ASN A 447 13.09 8.29 2.26
N TYR A 448 14.33 7.80 2.20
CA TYR A 448 15.41 8.36 1.36
C TYR A 448 15.61 7.60 0.03
N SER A 449 14.89 6.50 -0.17
CA SER A 449 15.06 5.55 -1.27
C SER A 449 13.72 5.43 -1.99
N ALA A 450 13.69 5.66 -3.31
CA ALA A 450 12.46 5.61 -4.09
C ALA A 450 11.91 4.17 -4.13
N LEU A 451 12.80 3.19 -4.27
CA LEU A 451 12.42 1.77 -4.17
C LEU A 451 11.87 1.41 -2.78
N GLY A 452 12.46 1.96 -1.73
CA GLY A 452 12.02 1.76 -0.34
C GLY A 452 10.65 2.38 -0.09
N PHE A 453 10.45 3.61 -0.59
CA PHE A 453 9.18 4.31 -0.56
C PHE A 453 8.06 3.46 -1.17
N TRP A 454 8.19 3.00 -2.41
CA TRP A 454 7.15 2.21 -3.09
C TRP A 454 6.88 0.83 -2.45
N ARG A 455 7.87 0.25 -1.76
CA ARG A 455 7.65 -0.98 -0.96
C ARG A 455 6.94 -0.72 0.37
N SER A 456 7.06 0.50 0.89
CA SER A 456 6.45 0.92 2.16
C SER A 456 5.07 1.57 2.00
N TRP A 457 4.81 2.15 0.82
CA TRP A 457 3.57 2.80 0.43
C TRP A 457 2.59 1.79 -0.11
N HIS A 458 1.35 1.83 0.37
CA HIS A 458 0.29 0.89 0.00
C HIS A 458 0.78 -0.58 -0.01
N ARG A 459 1.49 -0.97 1.05
CA ARG A 459 2.27 -2.22 1.12
C ARG A 459 1.47 -3.47 0.79
N SER A 460 0.20 -3.59 1.19
CA SER A 460 -0.61 -4.76 0.84
C SER A 460 -0.79 -4.92 -0.67
N TYR A 461 -0.96 -3.81 -1.39
CA TYR A 461 -1.02 -3.79 -2.85
C TYR A 461 0.33 -4.12 -3.47
N ASN A 462 1.43 -3.59 -2.93
CA ASN A 462 2.78 -3.97 -3.39
C ASN A 462 3.03 -5.48 -3.23
N LEU A 463 2.66 -6.07 -2.09
CA LEU A 463 2.77 -7.52 -1.86
C LEU A 463 1.90 -8.32 -2.83
N TRP A 464 0.70 -7.83 -3.11
CA TRP A 464 -0.21 -8.41 -4.09
C TRP A 464 0.40 -8.40 -5.50
N ILE A 465 0.89 -7.25 -5.97
CA ILE A 465 1.57 -7.10 -7.26
C ILE A 465 2.75 -8.05 -7.36
N ILE A 466 3.57 -8.14 -6.31
CA ILE A 466 4.73 -9.02 -6.30
C ILE A 466 4.29 -10.47 -6.52
N ARG A 467 3.25 -10.92 -5.82
CA ARG A 467 2.77 -12.31 -5.89
C ARG A 467 2.09 -12.65 -7.21
N TYR A 468 1.17 -11.81 -7.69
CA TYR A 468 0.28 -12.16 -8.80
C TYR A 468 0.70 -11.62 -10.16
N ILE A 469 1.64 -10.67 -10.21
CA ILE A 469 2.17 -10.10 -11.46
C ILE A 469 3.67 -10.34 -11.56
N TYR A 470 4.46 -9.81 -10.62
CA TYR A 470 5.92 -9.75 -10.75
C TYR A 470 6.58 -11.14 -10.75
N ILE A 471 6.23 -12.01 -9.79
CA ILE A 471 6.79 -13.38 -9.71
C ILE A 471 6.40 -14.23 -10.93
N PRO A 472 5.11 -14.29 -11.36
CA PRO A 472 4.73 -15.01 -12.57
C PRO A 472 5.43 -14.54 -13.85
N LEU A 473 5.83 -13.27 -13.95
CA LEU A 473 6.57 -12.72 -15.09
C LEU A 473 8.10 -12.98 -15.03
N GLY A 474 8.55 -13.93 -14.21
CA GLY A 474 9.96 -14.31 -14.08
C GLY A 474 10.73 -13.55 -12.98
N GLY A 475 10.05 -12.72 -12.18
CA GLY A 475 10.63 -12.09 -11.01
C GLY A 475 11.85 -11.21 -11.32
N SER A 476 12.97 -11.47 -10.63
CA SER A 476 14.20 -10.67 -10.74
C SER A 476 15.00 -10.90 -12.03
N THR A 477 14.60 -11.85 -12.89
CA THR A 477 15.30 -12.09 -14.16
C THR A 477 15.03 -10.99 -15.19
N ASN A 478 13.84 -10.38 -15.15
CA ASN A 478 13.37 -9.37 -16.12
C ASN A 478 12.93 -8.07 -15.43
N VAL A 479 13.78 -7.50 -14.56
CA VAL A 479 13.41 -6.36 -13.69
C VAL A 479 12.79 -5.19 -14.48
N LEU A 480 13.42 -4.74 -15.57
CA LEU A 480 12.94 -3.59 -16.35
C LEU A 480 11.55 -3.84 -16.98
N ARG A 481 11.37 -4.97 -17.67
CA ARG A 481 10.09 -5.36 -18.28
C ARG A 481 9.00 -5.48 -17.21
N ASN A 482 9.32 -6.14 -16.11
CA ASN A 482 8.36 -6.38 -15.03
C ASN A 482 7.97 -5.07 -14.35
N THR A 483 8.92 -4.15 -14.13
CA THR A 483 8.64 -2.81 -13.61
C THR A 483 7.70 -2.02 -14.54
N LEU A 484 7.95 -2.03 -15.85
CA LEU A 484 7.09 -1.32 -16.81
C LEU A 484 5.66 -1.88 -16.83
N ILE A 485 5.50 -3.21 -16.85
CA ILE A 485 4.17 -3.85 -16.81
C ILE A 485 3.47 -3.53 -15.48
N VAL A 486 4.18 -3.63 -14.36
CA VAL A 486 3.64 -3.33 -13.03
C VAL A 486 3.15 -1.88 -12.94
N PHE A 487 3.96 -0.89 -13.32
CA PHE A 487 3.54 0.51 -13.25
C PHE A 487 2.40 0.83 -14.23
N SER A 488 2.35 0.17 -15.39
CA SER A 488 1.24 0.30 -16.32
C SER A 488 -0.05 -0.25 -15.73
N PHE A 489 -0.01 -1.43 -15.08
CA PHE A 489 -1.15 -1.97 -14.36
C PHE A 489 -1.60 -1.05 -13.22
N VAL A 490 -0.66 -0.54 -12.41
CA VAL A 490 -0.96 0.38 -11.30
C VAL A 490 -1.67 1.63 -11.80
N ALA A 491 -1.20 2.23 -12.90
CA ALA A 491 -1.84 3.40 -13.50
C ALA A 491 -3.27 3.07 -13.95
N LEU A 492 -3.44 2.03 -14.79
CA LEU A 492 -4.74 1.63 -15.33
C LEU A 492 -5.74 1.20 -14.25
N TRP A 493 -5.27 0.59 -13.17
CA TRP A 493 -6.10 0.18 -12.04
C TRP A 493 -6.58 1.38 -11.19
N HIS A 494 -5.78 2.44 -11.10
CA HIS A 494 -6.14 3.63 -10.34
C HIS A 494 -7.13 4.54 -11.08
N ASP A 495 -6.83 4.84 -12.35
CA ASP A 495 -7.66 5.68 -13.22
C ASP A 495 -7.22 5.50 -14.68
N LEU A 496 -8.18 5.54 -15.60
CA LEU A 496 -7.92 5.45 -17.04
C LEU A 496 -7.41 6.77 -17.64
N SER A 497 -7.21 7.80 -16.83
CA SER A 497 -6.67 9.06 -17.33
C SER A 497 -5.21 8.91 -17.79
N PHE A 498 -4.93 9.34 -19.02
CA PHE A 498 -3.56 9.38 -19.58
C PHE A 498 -2.57 10.15 -18.69
N LYS A 499 -3.05 11.05 -17.84
CA LYS A 499 -2.25 11.79 -16.86
C LYS A 499 -1.61 10.87 -15.81
N LEU A 500 -2.37 9.91 -15.26
CA LEU A 500 -1.82 8.95 -14.29
C LEU A 500 -0.83 7.99 -14.94
N LEU A 501 -1.08 7.60 -16.20
CA LEU A 501 -0.14 6.75 -16.96
C LEU A 501 1.19 7.48 -17.20
N ALA A 502 1.14 8.73 -17.68
CA ALA A 502 2.33 9.55 -17.88
C ALA A 502 3.11 9.76 -16.57
N TRP A 503 2.40 10.00 -15.47
CA TRP A 503 3.01 10.12 -14.15
C TRP A 503 3.68 8.79 -13.71
N GLY A 504 3.03 7.64 -13.90
CA GLY A 504 3.59 6.33 -13.55
C GLY A 504 4.87 6.01 -14.31
N TRP A 505 4.95 6.41 -15.59
CA TRP A 505 6.17 6.28 -16.39
C TRP A 505 7.27 7.24 -15.95
N LEU A 506 6.92 8.48 -15.59
CA LEU A 506 7.88 9.45 -15.04
C LEU A 506 8.51 8.93 -13.74
N VAL A 507 7.70 8.38 -12.84
CA VAL A 507 8.17 7.75 -11.60
C VAL A 507 9.09 6.56 -11.90
N SER A 508 8.74 5.73 -12.90
CA SER A 508 9.57 4.61 -13.32
C SER A 508 10.95 5.08 -13.80
N LEU A 509 11.00 6.18 -14.55
CA LEU A 509 12.25 6.81 -14.98
C LEU A 509 13.07 7.33 -13.80
N PHE A 510 12.43 7.92 -12.78
CA PHE A 510 13.13 8.46 -11.60
C PHE A 510 13.73 7.39 -10.69
N VAL A 511 13.31 6.13 -10.81
CA VAL A 511 13.94 5.00 -10.09
C VAL A 511 15.25 4.56 -10.77
N VAL A 512 15.42 4.83 -12.07
CA VAL A 512 16.60 4.40 -12.85
C VAL A 512 17.91 4.94 -12.28
N PRO A 513 18.08 6.24 -11.97
CA PRO A 513 19.29 6.77 -11.35
C PRO A 513 19.67 6.04 -10.06
N GLU A 514 18.70 5.72 -9.20
CA GLU A 514 18.95 4.98 -7.97
C GLU A 514 19.49 3.56 -8.25
N VAL A 515 18.91 2.87 -9.23
CA VAL A 515 19.35 1.52 -9.63
C VAL A 515 20.76 1.55 -10.22
N LEU A 516 21.06 2.52 -11.10
CA LEU A 516 22.39 2.68 -11.68
C LEU A 516 23.41 3.03 -10.59
N ALA A 517 23.12 3.97 -9.70
CA ALA A 517 23.99 4.35 -8.61
C ALA A 517 24.31 3.17 -7.69
N ARG A 518 23.32 2.33 -7.36
CA ARG A 518 23.51 1.11 -6.56
C ARG A 518 24.38 0.06 -7.28
N SER A 519 24.36 0.03 -8.61
CA SER A 519 25.19 -0.88 -9.40
C SER A 519 26.65 -0.42 -9.52
N ILE A 520 26.87 0.89 -9.68
CA ILE A 520 28.20 1.51 -9.84
C ILE A 520 28.90 1.62 -8.48
N VAL A 521 28.20 2.16 -7.49
CA VAL A 521 28.70 2.42 -6.13
C VAL A 521 28.14 1.36 -5.19
N SER A 522 28.49 0.10 -5.44
CA SER A 522 27.97 -1.03 -4.67
C SER A 522 28.57 -1.08 -3.26
N ARG A 523 27.74 -1.36 -2.25
CA ARG A 523 28.16 -1.57 -0.85
C ARG A 523 29.27 -2.62 -0.71
N SER A 524 29.27 -3.67 -1.54
CA SER A 524 30.29 -4.72 -1.50
C SER A 524 31.69 -4.23 -1.85
N LYS A 525 31.82 -3.16 -2.64
CA LYS A 525 33.11 -2.60 -3.07
C LYS A 525 33.58 -1.43 -2.19
N PHE A 526 32.64 -0.61 -1.73
CA PHE A 526 32.94 0.68 -1.10
C PHE A 526 32.39 0.83 0.32
N GLY A 527 31.73 -0.20 0.87
CA GLY A 527 31.00 -0.11 2.14
C GLY A 527 31.86 0.30 3.34
N ASP A 528 33.15 -0.04 3.33
CA ASP A 528 34.08 0.26 4.42
C ASP A 528 34.69 1.68 4.33
N ARG A 529 34.42 2.41 3.23
CA ARG A 529 34.96 3.76 3.03
C ARG A 529 34.08 4.79 3.75
N VAL A 530 34.71 5.70 4.50
CA VAL A 530 34.01 6.75 5.26
C VAL A 530 33.13 7.64 4.36
N TRP A 531 33.59 7.95 3.14
CA TRP A 531 32.86 8.77 2.18
C TRP A 531 31.60 8.08 1.63
N TYR A 532 31.52 6.74 1.66
CA TYR A 532 30.44 5.98 1.04
C TYR A 532 29.07 6.36 1.62
N ARG A 533 28.98 6.52 2.94
CA ARG A 533 27.75 6.98 3.61
C ARG A 533 27.32 8.35 3.11
N HIS A 534 28.26 9.29 2.97
CA HIS A 534 27.95 10.65 2.53
C HIS A 534 27.55 10.68 1.04
N ALA A 535 28.20 9.88 0.18
CA ALA A 535 27.80 9.71 -1.21
C ALA A 535 26.39 9.11 -1.32
N CYS A 536 26.06 8.09 -0.51
CA CYS A 536 24.71 7.54 -0.43
C CYS A 536 23.70 8.58 0.05
N ALA A 537 24.07 9.43 1.01
CA ALA A 537 23.19 10.49 1.49
C ALA A 537 22.91 11.55 0.42
N LEU A 538 23.92 11.95 -0.37
CA LEU A 538 23.72 12.82 -1.54
C LEU A 538 22.77 12.19 -2.56
N GLY A 539 22.93 10.89 -2.85
CA GLY A 539 21.98 10.14 -3.68
C GLY A 539 20.56 10.12 -3.09
N GLY A 540 20.46 9.99 -1.76
CA GLY A 540 19.20 10.07 -1.03
C GLY A 540 18.52 11.43 -1.13
N VAL A 541 19.28 12.53 -1.06
CA VAL A 541 18.76 13.89 -1.32
C VAL A 541 18.18 13.98 -2.73
N GLY A 542 18.92 13.50 -3.73
CA GLY A 542 18.44 13.44 -5.12
C GLY A 542 17.13 12.67 -5.26
N ASN A 543 17.03 11.49 -4.64
CA ASN A 543 15.81 10.69 -4.64
C ASN A 543 14.63 11.41 -3.98
N VAL A 544 14.84 12.05 -2.83
CA VAL A 544 13.79 12.80 -2.13
C VAL A 544 13.29 13.95 -3.00
N LEU A 545 14.20 14.73 -3.61
CA LEU A 545 13.83 15.84 -4.48
C LEU A 545 13.06 15.37 -5.73
N LEU A 546 13.53 14.30 -6.40
CA LEU A 546 12.85 13.72 -7.56
C LEU A 546 11.46 13.19 -7.19
N MET A 547 11.35 12.46 -6.08
CA MET A 547 10.07 11.93 -5.60
C MET A 547 9.12 13.04 -5.18
N MET A 548 9.59 14.08 -4.50
CA MET A 548 8.76 15.24 -4.16
C MET A 548 8.30 15.95 -5.43
N GLY A 549 9.21 16.24 -6.37
CA GLY A 549 8.88 16.88 -7.64
C GLY A 549 7.82 16.11 -8.44
N ALA A 550 8.00 14.80 -8.62
CA ALA A 550 7.06 13.93 -9.33
C ALA A 550 5.65 13.98 -8.73
N ASN A 551 5.56 13.90 -7.40
CA ASN A 551 4.28 13.86 -6.70
C ASN A 551 3.63 15.24 -6.58
N LEU A 552 4.42 16.32 -6.53
CA LEU A 552 3.90 17.68 -6.62
C LEU A 552 3.25 17.94 -7.98
N VAL A 553 3.91 17.54 -9.08
CA VAL A 553 3.35 17.63 -10.42
C VAL A 553 2.08 16.78 -10.55
N GLY A 554 2.12 15.53 -10.07
CA GLY A 554 1.01 14.58 -10.24
C GLY A 554 -0.24 14.92 -9.40
N PHE A 555 -0.07 15.35 -8.16
CA PHE A 555 -1.17 15.42 -7.18
C PHE A 555 -1.39 16.78 -6.52
N VAL A 556 -0.43 17.72 -6.62
CA VAL A 556 -0.49 18.97 -5.86
C VAL A 556 -0.67 20.19 -6.75
N ILE A 557 0.34 20.59 -7.51
CA ILE A 557 0.40 21.88 -8.21
C ILE A 557 0.22 21.78 -9.74
N GLY A 558 0.33 20.58 -10.32
CA GLY A 558 0.28 20.39 -11.76
C GLY A 558 1.52 20.92 -12.51
N LEU A 559 1.50 20.85 -13.84
CA LEU A 559 2.63 21.30 -14.67
C LEU A 559 2.84 22.82 -14.58
N ASP A 560 1.76 23.60 -14.62
CA ASP A 560 1.87 25.07 -14.61
C ASP A 560 2.38 25.58 -13.26
N GLY A 561 1.88 25.02 -12.15
CA GLY A 561 2.38 25.34 -10.82
C GLY A 561 3.83 24.91 -10.61
N MET A 562 4.24 23.77 -11.20
CA MET A 562 5.63 23.32 -11.14
C MET A 562 6.57 24.23 -11.95
N ARG A 563 6.13 24.72 -13.12
CA ARG A 563 6.90 25.69 -13.91
C ARG A 563 7.13 26.98 -13.12
N TYR A 564 6.07 27.51 -12.50
CA TYR A 564 6.17 28.66 -11.61
C TYR A 564 7.10 28.38 -10.42
N PHE A 565 6.99 27.21 -9.79
CA PHE A 565 7.87 26.81 -8.70
C PHE A 565 9.34 26.79 -9.13
N LEU A 566 9.65 26.18 -10.28
CA LEU A 566 11.02 26.09 -10.80
C LEU A 566 11.57 27.47 -11.19
N SER A 567 10.75 28.35 -11.76
CA SER A 567 11.18 29.72 -12.07
C SER A 567 11.51 30.50 -10.81
N GLU A 568 10.72 30.38 -9.74
CA GLU A 568 11.02 31.02 -8.46
C GLU A 568 12.26 30.43 -7.77
N LEU A 569 12.45 29.11 -7.88
CA LEU A 569 13.53 28.38 -7.24
C LEU A 569 14.89 28.59 -7.93
N ILE A 570 14.94 28.60 -9.26
CA ILE A 570 16.19 28.68 -10.04
C ILE A 570 16.41 30.09 -10.62
N GLY A 571 15.34 30.82 -10.91
CA GLY A 571 15.39 32.14 -11.52
C GLY A 571 15.68 33.28 -10.54
N SER A 572 15.70 33.02 -9.22
CA SER A 572 16.00 34.02 -8.20
C SER A 572 17.18 33.61 -7.31
N TRP A 573 17.96 34.60 -6.86
CA TRP A 573 19.07 34.35 -5.92
C TRP A 573 18.56 33.84 -4.57
N GLN A 574 17.38 34.29 -4.14
CA GLN A 574 16.72 33.78 -2.94
C GLN A 574 16.34 32.30 -3.11
N GLY A 575 15.84 31.91 -4.28
CA GLY A 575 15.52 30.52 -4.62
C GLY A 575 16.74 29.61 -4.59
N ILE A 576 17.86 30.03 -5.19
CA ILE A 576 19.12 29.25 -5.19
C ILE A 576 19.65 29.06 -3.77
N ARG A 577 19.67 30.12 -2.95
CA ARG A 577 20.06 30.05 -1.53
C ARG A 577 19.16 29.09 -0.76
N PHE A 578 17.85 29.17 -0.98
CA PHE A 578 16.89 28.27 -0.36
C PHE A 578 17.13 26.82 -0.79
N LEU A 579 17.33 26.56 -2.09
CA LEU A 579 17.57 25.22 -2.61
C LEU A 579 18.84 24.60 -2.00
N PHE A 580 19.91 25.37 -1.91
CA PHE A 580 21.14 24.92 -1.24
C PHE A 580 20.89 24.56 0.23
N ALA A 581 20.23 25.45 0.98
CA ALA A 581 19.87 25.19 2.38
C ALA A 581 18.96 23.96 2.52
N ALA A 582 17.98 23.80 1.63
CA ALA A 582 17.09 22.65 1.59
C ALA A 582 17.86 21.34 1.33
N CYS A 583 18.84 21.35 0.41
CA CYS A 583 19.69 20.19 0.16
C CYS A 583 20.53 19.81 1.39
N VAL A 584 21.06 20.80 2.12
CA VAL A 584 21.77 20.55 3.39
C VAL A 584 20.84 19.96 4.45
N CYS A 585 19.65 20.53 4.64
CA CYS A 585 18.65 19.99 5.57
C CYS A 585 18.22 18.56 5.21
N LEU A 586 17.99 18.29 3.92
CA LEU A 586 17.65 16.95 3.44
C LEU A 586 18.83 15.99 3.64
N PHE A 587 20.07 16.43 3.43
CA PHE A 587 21.24 15.59 3.68
C PHE A 587 21.30 15.16 5.15
N ILE A 588 21.12 16.11 6.08
CA ILE A 588 21.04 15.84 7.53
C ILE A 588 19.90 14.86 7.82
N ALA A 589 18.71 15.09 7.25
CA ALA A 589 17.56 14.20 7.43
C ALA A 589 17.85 12.78 6.93
N VAL A 590 18.49 12.62 5.78
CA VAL A 590 18.87 11.31 5.23
C VAL A 590 19.90 10.61 6.13
N GLN A 591 20.86 11.32 6.71
CA GLN A 591 21.80 10.74 7.69
C GLN A 591 21.07 10.21 8.93
N VAL A 592 20.12 10.98 9.45
CA VAL A 592 19.26 10.55 10.56
C VAL A 592 18.43 9.32 10.17
N MET A 593 17.90 9.26 8.95
CA MET A 593 17.19 8.08 8.46
C MET A 593 18.10 6.85 8.35
N PHE A 594 19.36 7.00 7.94
CA PHE A 594 20.33 5.89 7.92
C PHE A 594 20.56 5.32 9.31
N GLU A 595 20.85 6.18 10.29
CA GLU A 595 21.06 5.77 11.69
C GLU A 595 19.81 5.10 12.26
N TYR A 596 18.63 5.60 11.92
CA TYR A 596 17.38 4.97 12.30
C TYR A 596 17.23 3.55 11.72
N ARG A 597 17.72 3.27 10.50
CA ARG A 597 17.74 1.90 9.95
C ARG A 597 18.77 1.01 10.63
N GLU A 598 19.92 1.55 10.97
CA GLU A 598 20.92 0.80 11.73
C GLU A 598 20.43 0.49 13.15
N GLU A 599 19.65 1.39 13.75
CA GLU A 599 19.00 1.14 15.04
C GLU A 599 17.92 0.06 14.96
N GLU A 600 17.09 0.07 13.91
CA GLU A 600 16.16 -1.03 13.63
C GLU A 600 16.93 -2.36 13.52
N ALA A 601 18.02 -2.40 12.75
CA ALA A 601 18.85 -3.59 12.59
C ALA A 601 19.51 -4.07 13.90
N ARG A 602 20.03 -3.15 14.73
CA ARG A 602 20.57 -3.46 16.07
C ARG A 602 19.53 -4.09 17.00
N ARG A 603 18.26 -3.73 16.83
CA ARG A 603 17.11 -4.28 17.56
C ARG A 603 16.50 -5.53 16.88
N GLY A 604 17.13 -6.06 15.82
CA GLY A 604 16.67 -7.24 15.10
C GLY A 604 15.48 -7.00 14.15
N ILE A 605 15.18 -5.75 13.83
CA ILE A 605 14.05 -5.36 12.98
C ILE A 605 14.57 -5.12 11.57
N TYR A 606 14.15 -5.96 10.63
CA TYR A 606 14.52 -5.86 9.24
C TYR A 606 13.29 -5.65 8.37
N ARG A 607 13.05 -4.39 8.03
CA ARG A 607 12.04 -3.98 7.06
C ARG A 607 12.74 -3.83 5.73
N ARG A 608 12.36 -4.62 4.71
CA ARG A 608 12.94 -4.56 3.35
C ARG A 608 12.55 -3.28 2.57
N CYS A 609 12.31 -2.17 3.27
CA CYS A 609 11.86 -0.88 2.77
C CYS A 609 12.59 0.30 3.42
#